data_AF-A0A2H0D4N3-F1
#
_entry.id   AF-A0A2H0D4N3-F1
#
_cell.length_a   1.000
_cell.length_b   1.000
_cell.length_c   1.000
_cell.angle_alpha   90.00
_cell.angle_beta   90.00
_cell.angle_gamma   90.00
#
_symmetry.space_group_name_H-M   'P 1'
#
loop_
_entity.id
_entity.type
_entity.pdbx_description
1 polymer ?
#
loop_
_entity_poly.entity_id
_entity_poly.type
_entity_poly.pdbx_seq_one_letter_code
_entity_poly.pdbx_strand_id
1 'polypeptide(L)'
;MKRLLVLPLFFLLPLLGYSQNSCPDTPSVVYEGKEYYTVQIGSQCWFKENLDVGTMIASSSEADSMSNNNIIEKYCYNNDLTNCTAYGGLYQWNEAMQYVITEKAKGICPTGWHIPTYAEFQTLEVEVSNNSNVLKAVGQGTGAGAGTNTSGFSALLAGLRGQNSVFDGLGINAGFWSSTATFDMALWYTHSLFSLNLYSSEYGYSIRCLKDEVTTINDHSNNSSIPGTLELFQNYPNPFNPSTVICYQVLGNSFITLTIYDMLGNEVTTLVNEVKPPGIYEVTFDAQQTTNHQLLTSGVYFYQLRSGSFVQTKKMIILK
;
A
#
# COMPACT_ATOMS: atom_id res chain seq x y z
N MET A 1 9.01 -56.08 33.73
CA MET A 1 9.35 -54.91 32.90
C MET A 1 8.09 -54.41 32.20
N LYS A 2 7.44 -53.36 32.72
CA LYS A 2 6.31 -52.70 32.04
C LYS A 2 6.89 -51.66 31.07
N ARG A 3 6.73 -51.87 29.76
CA ARG A 3 7.12 -50.90 28.74
C ARG A 3 6.13 -49.73 28.79
N LEU A 4 6.66 -48.54 29.10
CA LEU A 4 5.93 -47.28 29.03
C LEU A 4 5.81 -46.90 27.55
N LEU A 5 4.59 -46.87 27.02
CA LEU A 5 4.29 -46.42 25.67
C LEU A 5 4.25 -44.88 25.70
N VAL A 6 5.27 -44.22 25.13
CA VAL A 6 5.26 -42.76 24.94
C VAL A 6 4.56 -42.50 23.60
N LEU A 7 3.31 -42.05 23.63
CA LEU A 7 2.67 -41.48 22.44
C LEU A 7 3.28 -40.10 22.16
N PRO A 8 3.58 -39.76 20.90
CA PRO A 8 4.01 -38.41 20.55
C PRO A 8 2.81 -37.48 20.69
N LEU A 9 2.96 -36.44 21.50
CA LEU A 9 2.01 -35.35 21.61
C LEU A 9 2.12 -34.52 20.31
N PHE A 10 1.31 -34.86 19.30
CA PHE A 10 1.12 -33.98 18.15
C PHE A 10 0.35 -32.76 18.63
N PHE A 11 1.04 -31.63 18.76
CA PHE A 11 0.39 -30.32 18.80
C PHE A 11 -0.30 -30.11 17.44
N LEU A 12 -1.61 -30.36 17.40
CA LEU A 12 -2.48 -29.82 16.37
C LEU A 12 -2.47 -28.30 16.53
N LEU A 13 -1.61 -27.61 15.78
CA LEU A 13 -1.88 -26.22 15.44
C LEU A 13 -3.21 -26.19 14.69
N PRO A 14 -4.19 -25.36 15.09
CA PRO A 14 -5.39 -25.21 14.31
C PRO A 14 -4.95 -24.67 12.95
N LEU A 15 -5.24 -25.41 11.89
CA LEU A 15 -5.37 -24.79 10.57
C LEU A 15 -6.46 -23.74 10.75
N LEU A 16 -6.07 -22.47 10.83
CA LEU A 16 -6.99 -21.34 10.76
C LEU A 16 -7.64 -21.42 9.38
N GLY A 17 -8.74 -22.16 9.29
CA GLY A 17 -9.65 -22.08 8.17
C GLY A 17 -10.28 -20.70 8.21
N TYR A 18 -9.92 -19.83 7.28
CA TYR A 18 -10.66 -18.58 7.08
C TYR A 18 -12.11 -18.95 6.75
N SER A 19 -13.04 -18.51 7.59
CA SER A 19 -14.45 -18.50 7.23
C SER A 19 -14.64 -17.34 6.26
N GLN A 20 -14.99 -17.61 5.00
CA GLN A 20 -15.28 -16.58 3.99
C GLN A 20 -16.61 -15.88 4.30
N ASN A 21 -16.68 -15.23 5.45
CA ASN A 21 -17.86 -14.52 5.90
C ASN A 21 -17.84 -13.13 5.29
N SER A 22 -18.98 -12.69 4.80
CA SER A 22 -19.19 -11.29 4.49
C SER A 22 -19.06 -10.44 5.75
N CYS A 23 -18.82 -9.15 5.58
CA CYS A 23 -18.77 -8.23 6.70
C CYS A 23 -20.08 -8.22 7.50
N PRO A 24 -20.01 -8.23 8.84
CA PRO A 24 -21.18 -8.08 9.69
C PRO A 24 -21.96 -6.83 9.28
N ASP A 25 -23.28 -6.99 9.13
CA ASP A 25 -24.24 -5.94 8.79
C ASP A 25 -24.01 -5.22 7.45
N THR A 26 -23.04 -5.65 6.63
CA THR A 26 -22.75 -5.02 5.34
C THR A 26 -22.23 -6.05 4.33
N PRO A 27 -23.08 -6.98 3.86
CA PRO A 27 -22.63 -8.05 2.97
C PRO A 27 -22.27 -7.57 1.55
N SER A 28 -22.87 -6.46 1.11
CA SER A 28 -22.54 -5.78 -0.13
C SER A 28 -22.83 -4.28 -0.02
N VAL A 29 -22.26 -3.49 -0.93
CA VAL A 29 -22.45 -2.05 -1.08
C VAL A 29 -22.72 -1.75 -2.55
N VAL A 30 -23.82 -1.05 -2.84
CA VAL A 30 -24.07 -0.52 -4.19
C VAL A 30 -23.45 0.87 -4.27
N TYR A 31 -22.53 1.06 -5.21
CA TYR A 31 -21.81 2.31 -5.41
C TYR A 31 -21.57 2.56 -6.90
N GLU A 32 -21.88 3.78 -7.38
CA GLU A 32 -21.76 4.16 -8.80
C GLU A 32 -22.42 3.14 -9.77
N GLY A 33 -23.57 2.59 -9.37
CA GLY A 33 -24.33 1.64 -10.21
C GLY A 33 -23.80 0.20 -10.24
N LYS A 34 -22.73 -0.13 -9.49
CA LYS A 34 -22.18 -1.49 -9.35
C LYS A 34 -22.36 -2.00 -7.91
N GLU A 35 -22.63 -3.29 -7.76
CA GLU A 35 -22.64 -3.95 -6.46
C GLU A 35 -21.23 -4.50 -6.16
N TYR A 36 -20.70 -4.14 -4.99
CA TYR A 36 -19.44 -4.60 -4.44
C TYR A 36 -19.70 -5.46 -3.22
N TYR A 37 -19.27 -6.72 -3.25
CA TYR A 37 -19.41 -7.62 -2.12
C TYR A 37 -18.30 -7.38 -1.10
N THR A 38 -18.55 -7.76 0.15
CA THR A 38 -17.58 -7.58 1.22
C THR A 38 -17.11 -8.91 1.79
N VAL A 39 -15.95 -8.87 2.43
CA VAL A 39 -15.39 -9.99 3.18
C VAL A 39 -14.73 -9.48 4.45
N GLN A 40 -14.94 -10.21 5.54
CA GLN A 40 -14.26 -9.96 6.80
C GLN A 40 -12.99 -10.81 6.86
N ILE A 41 -11.85 -10.17 7.09
CA ILE A 41 -10.55 -10.82 7.31
C ILE A 41 -9.96 -10.25 8.61
N GLY A 42 -9.85 -11.09 9.64
CA GLY A 42 -9.58 -10.61 11.00
C GLY A 42 -10.69 -9.66 11.47
N SER A 43 -10.31 -8.48 11.97
CA SER A 43 -11.25 -7.40 12.30
C SER A 43 -11.61 -6.51 11.12
N GLN A 44 -10.92 -6.63 9.98
CA GLN A 44 -11.04 -5.72 8.86
C GLN A 44 -12.09 -6.16 7.85
N CYS A 45 -12.74 -5.16 7.26
CA CYS A 45 -13.82 -5.34 6.31
C CYS A 45 -13.48 -4.80 4.94
N TRP A 46 -13.29 -5.69 3.98
CA TRP A 46 -12.73 -5.40 2.67
C TRP A 46 -13.75 -5.57 1.55
N PHE A 47 -13.64 -4.75 0.50
CA PHE A 47 -14.27 -5.07 -0.78
C PHE A 47 -13.65 -6.32 -1.42
N LYS A 48 -14.48 -7.15 -2.05
CA LYS A 48 -14.10 -8.35 -2.81
C LYS A 48 -13.78 -8.08 -4.27
N GLU A 49 -14.23 -6.96 -4.82
CA GLU A 49 -13.92 -6.52 -6.18
C GLU A 49 -13.01 -5.29 -6.15
N ASN A 50 -12.23 -5.13 -7.22
CA ASN A 50 -11.50 -3.89 -7.45
C ASN A 50 -12.51 -2.80 -7.83
N LEU A 51 -12.28 -1.57 -7.34
CA LEU A 51 -13.16 -0.45 -7.63
C LEU A 51 -13.17 -0.11 -9.13
N ASP A 52 -14.35 0.15 -9.67
CA ASP A 52 -14.58 0.37 -11.10
C ASP A 52 -15.51 1.57 -11.31
N VAL A 53 -15.05 2.75 -10.90
CA VAL A 53 -15.83 4.00 -10.88
C VAL A 53 -15.17 5.06 -11.74
N GLY A 54 -15.96 6.04 -12.19
CA GLY A 54 -15.48 7.10 -13.05
C GLY A 54 -15.43 6.72 -14.54
N THR A 55 -14.89 7.66 -15.32
CA THR A 55 -14.87 7.65 -16.79
C THR A 55 -13.53 7.15 -17.29
N MET A 56 -13.55 6.22 -18.25
CA MET A 56 -12.31 5.75 -18.87
C MET A 56 -11.66 6.86 -19.69
N ILE A 57 -10.39 7.13 -19.43
CA ILE A 57 -9.50 7.87 -20.33
C ILE A 57 -8.53 6.89 -21.01
N ALA A 58 -8.04 7.27 -22.19
CA ALA A 58 -7.01 6.49 -22.85
C ALA A 58 -5.67 6.62 -22.11
N SER A 59 -4.79 5.64 -22.25
CA SER A 59 -3.37 5.72 -21.91
C SER A 59 -2.59 5.48 -23.20
N SER A 60 -2.41 6.53 -23.99
CA SER A 60 -1.74 6.53 -25.30
C SER A 60 -0.46 7.37 -25.32
N SER A 61 -0.31 8.29 -24.36
CA SER A 61 0.87 9.10 -24.13
C SER A 61 0.96 9.57 -22.68
N GLU A 62 2.10 10.13 -22.28
CA GLU A 62 2.27 10.74 -20.94
C GLU A 62 1.36 11.94 -20.71
N ALA A 63 0.83 12.56 -21.77
CA ALA A 63 -0.18 13.62 -21.66
C ALA A 63 -1.55 13.08 -21.20
N ASP A 64 -1.78 11.76 -21.35
CA ASP A 64 -2.99 11.12 -20.86
C ASP A 64 -2.81 10.78 -19.38
N SER A 65 -2.99 11.81 -18.56
CA SER A 65 -2.88 11.79 -17.10
C SER A 65 -4.19 12.24 -16.46
N MET A 66 -4.52 11.67 -15.30
CA MET A 66 -5.75 11.97 -14.56
C MET A 66 -5.61 13.36 -13.92
N SER A 67 -6.16 14.36 -14.60
CA SER A 67 -5.94 15.78 -14.35
C SER A 67 -7.23 16.59 -14.32
N ASN A 68 -8.38 15.97 -14.63
CA ASN A 68 -9.67 16.62 -14.55
C ASN A 68 -10.37 16.30 -13.22
N ASN A 69 -10.02 17.07 -12.19
CA ASN A 69 -10.52 16.89 -10.82
C ASN A 69 -12.04 17.08 -10.64
N ASN A 70 -12.82 17.35 -11.70
CA ASN A 70 -14.28 17.46 -11.64
C ASN A 70 -14.99 16.11 -11.87
N ILE A 71 -14.28 15.12 -12.40
CA ILE A 71 -14.79 13.78 -12.65
C ILE A 71 -13.80 12.76 -12.12
N ILE A 72 -14.27 11.58 -11.74
CA ILE A 72 -13.35 10.48 -11.48
C ILE A 72 -12.87 9.94 -12.82
N GLU A 73 -11.56 9.88 -13.01
CA GLU A 73 -10.93 9.31 -14.21
C GLU A 73 -10.37 7.93 -13.90
N LYS A 74 -10.45 6.99 -14.85
CA LYS A 74 -9.84 5.66 -14.73
C LYS A 74 -9.12 5.25 -16.00
N TYR A 75 -8.11 4.39 -15.89
CA TYR A 75 -7.64 3.59 -17.00
C TYR A 75 -8.30 2.23 -16.97
N CYS A 76 -8.65 1.70 -18.13
CA CYS A 76 -8.93 0.28 -18.31
C CYS A 76 -7.73 -0.36 -19.00
N TYR A 77 -7.30 -1.53 -18.53
CA TYR A 77 -6.13 -2.19 -19.09
C TYR A 77 -6.23 -2.29 -20.61
N ASN A 78 -5.16 -1.92 -21.33
CA ASN A 78 -5.10 -1.84 -22.80
C ASN A 78 -6.16 -0.91 -23.45
N ASN A 79 -6.68 0.07 -22.71
CA ASN A 79 -7.76 0.96 -23.17
C ASN A 79 -9.04 0.22 -23.58
N ASP A 80 -9.31 -0.92 -22.97
CA ASP A 80 -10.48 -1.77 -23.26
C ASP A 80 -11.43 -1.81 -22.05
N LEU A 81 -12.65 -1.30 -22.22
CA LEU A 81 -13.67 -1.23 -21.17
C LEU A 81 -14.07 -2.61 -20.63
N THR A 82 -13.91 -3.67 -21.42
CA THR A 82 -14.17 -5.05 -20.95
C THR A 82 -13.19 -5.44 -19.84
N ASN A 83 -11.95 -4.93 -19.87
CA ASN A 83 -10.98 -5.16 -18.81
C ASN A 83 -11.33 -4.40 -17.52
N CYS A 84 -11.90 -3.19 -17.59
CA CYS A 84 -12.44 -2.56 -16.39
C CYS A 84 -13.58 -3.36 -15.76
N THR A 85 -14.47 -3.88 -16.60
CA THR A 85 -15.59 -4.71 -16.13
C THR A 85 -15.08 -5.97 -15.42
N ALA A 86 -14.05 -6.61 -15.99
CA ALA A 86 -13.49 -7.86 -15.47
C ALA A 86 -12.53 -7.67 -14.27
N TYR A 87 -11.68 -6.64 -14.29
CA TYR A 87 -10.55 -6.46 -13.37
C TYR A 87 -10.64 -5.19 -12.50
N GLY A 88 -11.60 -4.31 -12.74
CA GLY A 88 -11.68 -2.99 -12.14
C GLY A 88 -10.84 -1.93 -12.87
N GLY A 89 -10.97 -0.69 -12.41
CA GLY A 89 -10.19 0.43 -12.91
C GLY A 89 -8.78 0.47 -12.33
N LEU A 90 -7.85 1.06 -13.09
CA LEU A 90 -6.53 1.45 -12.63
C LEU A 90 -6.50 2.97 -12.47
N TYR A 91 -6.03 3.47 -11.34
CA TYR A 91 -6.09 4.88 -10.97
C TYR A 91 -4.70 5.37 -10.59
N GLN A 92 -4.35 6.60 -10.98
CA GLN A 92 -3.20 7.29 -10.41
C GLN A 92 -3.46 7.66 -8.96
N TRP A 93 -2.40 7.73 -8.16
CA TRP A 93 -2.57 7.87 -6.70
C TRP A 93 -3.31 9.16 -6.33
N ASN A 94 -2.96 10.29 -6.96
CA ASN A 94 -3.63 11.57 -6.73
C ASN A 94 -5.13 11.50 -7.05
N GLU A 95 -5.48 10.85 -8.14
CA GLU A 95 -6.89 10.66 -8.55
C GLU A 95 -7.62 9.75 -7.57
N ALA A 96 -7.02 8.61 -7.22
CA ALA A 96 -7.58 7.68 -6.24
C ALA A 96 -7.84 8.36 -4.90
N MET A 97 -6.90 9.19 -4.45
CA MET A 97 -6.99 9.95 -3.21
C MET A 97 -7.85 11.20 -3.33
N GLN A 98 -8.40 11.51 -4.51
CA GLN A 98 -9.14 12.74 -4.80
C GLN A 98 -8.36 13.99 -4.36
N TYR A 99 -7.04 13.96 -4.61
CA TYR A 99 -6.07 15.00 -4.28
C TYR A 99 -5.99 15.36 -2.78
N VAL A 100 -6.47 14.46 -1.91
CA VAL A 100 -6.32 14.55 -0.46
C VAL A 100 -5.08 13.78 -0.04
N ILE A 101 -4.17 14.43 0.68
CA ILE A 101 -2.92 13.79 1.15
C ILE A 101 -3.02 13.20 2.56
N THR A 102 -4.19 13.30 3.18
CA THR A 102 -4.44 12.76 4.52
C THR A 102 -4.58 11.26 4.43
N GLU A 103 -3.78 10.54 5.20
CA GLU A 103 -3.93 9.11 5.41
C GLU A 103 -5.37 8.77 5.83
N LYS A 104 -5.86 7.61 5.41
CA LYS A 104 -7.23 7.16 5.69
C LYS A 104 -8.31 8.03 5.02
N ALA A 105 -7.94 8.86 4.04
CA ALA A 105 -8.92 9.56 3.24
C ALA A 105 -9.84 8.57 2.52
N LYS A 106 -11.11 8.95 2.44
CA LYS A 106 -12.11 8.25 1.63
C LYS A 106 -11.61 8.02 0.20
N GLY A 107 -10.96 9.01 -0.39
CA GLY A 107 -10.58 8.99 -1.81
C GLY A 107 -11.80 8.73 -2.69
N ILE A 108 -11.64 7.85 -3.67
CA ILE A 108 -12.71 7.40 -4.57
C ILE A 108 -13.62 6.32 -3.98
N CYS A 109 -13.38 5.82 -2.76
CA CYS A 109 -14.25 4.86 -2.09
C CYS A 109 -15.61 5.48 -1.68
N PRO A 110 -16.66 4.66 -1.47
CA PRO A 110 -17.94 5.15 -0.96
C PRO A 110 -17.83 5.69 0.47
N THR A 111 -18.79 6.52 0.88
CA THR A 111 -18.88 7.00 2.28
C THR A 111 -18.94 5.84 3.28
N GLY A 112 -18.20 5.95 4.38
CA GLY A 112 -18.03 4.87 5.35
C GLY A 112 -16.94 3.86 4.98
N TRP A 113 -16.17 4.15 3.92
CA TRP A 113 -15.04 3.37 3.44
C TRP A 113 -13.91 4.31 3.02
N HIS A 114 -12.68 3.81 3.09
CA HIS A 114 -11.48 4.54 2.71
C HIS A 114 -10.52 3.70 1.87
N ILE A 115 -9.56 4.38 1.25
CA ILE A 115 -8.39 3.71 0.67
C ILE A 115 -7.51 3.23 1.83
N PRO A 116 -7.18 1.94 1.92
CA PRO A 116 -6.48 1.36 3.06
C PRO A 116 -5.16 2.06 3.32
N THR A 117 -4.78 2.15 4.58
CA THR A 117 -3.45 2.63 4.99
C THR A 117 -2.39 1.54 4.86
N TYR A 118 -1.12 1.95 4.91
CA TYR A 118 0.01 1.03 5.01
C TYR A 118 -0.12 0.12 6.24
N ALA A 119 -0.50 0.69 7.39
CA ALA A 119 -0.70 -0.07 8.63
C ALA A 119 -1.86 -1.08 8.53
N GLU A 120 -2.91 -0.75 7.78
CA GLU A 120 -4.03 -1.66 7.54
C GLU A 120 -3.65 -2.79 6.59
N PHE A 121 -2.81 -2.55 5.59
CA PHE A 121 -2.23 -3.64 4.81
C PHE A 121 -1.29 -4.53 5.63
N GLN A 122 -0.52 -3.97 6.57
CA GLN A 122 0.28 -4.79 7.50
C GLN A 122 -0.60 -5.64 8.42
N THR A 123 -1.74 -5.10 8.85
CA THR A 123 -2.73 -5.87 9.62
C THR A 123 -3.25 -7.02 8.78
N LEU A 124 -3.62 -6.77 7.51
CA LEU A 124 -4.03 -7.81 6.58
C LEU A 124 -2.92 -8.87 6.40
N GLU A 125 -1.66 -8.46 6.21
CA GLU A 125 -0.50 -9.35 6.08
C GLU A 125 -0.39 -10.32 7.27
N VAL A 126 -0.50 -9.79 8.50
CA VAL A 126 -0.47 -10.58 9.73
C VAL A 126 -1.66 -11.55 9.77
N GLU A 127 -2.87 -11.05 9.50
CA GLU A 127 -4.09 -11.87 9.48
C GLU A 127 -4.00 -13.00 8.47
N VAL A 128 -3.35 -12.78 7.31
CA VAL A 128 -3.13 -13.82 6.29
C VAL A 128 -1.86 -14.64 6.47
N SER A 129 -1.17 -14.50 7.61
CA SER A 129 0.09 -15.21 7.89
C SER A 129 1.15 -15.01 6.80
N ASN A 130 1.24 -13.80 6.24
CA ASN A 130 2.11 -13.43 5.12
C ASN A 130 1.98 -14.36 3.89
N ASN A 131 0.78 -14.91 3.67
CA ASN A 131 0.51 -15.78 2.53
C ASN A 131 -0.36 -15.08 1.49
N SER A 132 0.25 -14.55 0.42
CA SER A 132 -0.51 -13.86 -0.64
C SER A 132 -1.41 -14.80 -1.46
N ASN A 133 -1.22 -16.12 -1.39
CA ASN A 133 -2.07 -17.07 -2.11
C ASN A 133 -3.51 -17.06 -1.60
N VAL A 134 -3.71 -16.82 -0.30
CA VAL A 134 -5.07 -16.79 0.26
C VAL A 134 -5.86 -15.57 -0.18
N LEU A 135 -5.19 -14.51 -0.65
CA LEU A 135 -5.79 -13.27 -1.13
C LEU A 135 -6.16 -13.34 -2.62
N LYS A 136 -5.37 -14.07 -3.42
CA LYS A 136 -5.57 -14.22 -4.87
C LYS A 136 -6.79 -15.09 -5.16
N ALA A 137 -7.60 -14.67 -6.14
CA ALA A 137 -8.73 -15.45 -6.63
C ALA A 137 -8.28 -16.83 -7.15
N VAL A 138 -9.17 -17.82 -7.07
CA VAL A 138 -8.90 -19.16 -7.63
C VAL A 138 -8.65 -19.05 -9.13
N GLY A 139 -7.59 -19.70 -9.61
CA GLY A 139 -7.16 -19.62 -11.01
C GLY A 139 -6.22 -18.46 -11.34
N GLN A 140 -5.95 -17.57 -10.39
CA GLN A 140 -4.87 -16.59 -10.49
C GLN A 140 -3.57 -17.20 -9.94
N GLY A 141 -2.43 -16.91 -10.57
CA GLY A 141 -1.14 -17.46 -10.14
C GLY A 141 -0.84 -18.88 -10.62
N THR A 142 0.38 -19.35 -10.35
CA THR A 142 0.82 -20.72 -10.65
C THR A 142 1.82 -21.24 -9.62
N GLY A 143 1.95 -22.56 -9.54
CA GLY A 143 2.93 -23.22 -8.67
C GLY A 143 2.83 -22.75 -7.23
N ALA A 144 3.95 -22.27 -6.67
CA ALA A 144 4.00 -21.73 -5.31
C ALA A 144 3.11 -20.48 -5.13
N GLY A 145 2.82 -19.74 -6.19
CA GLY A 145 1.97 -18.56 -6.18
C GLY A 145 0.50 -18.81 -6.55
N ALA A 146 0.03 -20.06 -6.62
CA ALA A 146 -1.35 -20.35 -7.00
C ALA A 146 -2.35 -19.82 -5.96
N GLY A 147 -3.29 -19.00 -6.41
CA GLY A 147 -4.35 -18.41 -5.59
C GLY A 147 -5.32 -19.46 -5.07
N THR A 148 -5.49 -19.52 -3.75
CA THR A 148 -6.45 -20.41 -3.08
C THR A 148 -7.74 -19.66 -2.72
N ASN A 149 -7.68 -18.33 -2.68
CA ASN A 149 -8.74 -17.44 -2.23
C ASN A 149 -9.35 -17.82 -0.87
N THR A 150 -8.64 -18.53 0.00
CA THR A 150 -9.25 -19.01 1.26
C THR A 150 -9.70 -17.86 2.15
N SER A 151 -9.08 -16.68 2.07
CA SER A 151 -9.52 -15.47 2.79
C SER A 151 -10.83 -14.88 2.27
N GLY A 152 -11.21 -15.15 1.02
CA GLY A 152 -12.33 -14.51 0.33
C GLY A 152 -12.03 -13.14 -0.29
N PHE A 153 -10.81 -12.58 -0.13
CA PHE A 153 -10.41 -11.29 -0.71
C PHE A 153 -10.57 -11.24 -2.24
N SER A 154 -10.36 -12.36 -2.93
CA SER A 154 -10.64 -12.54 -4.36
C SER A 154 -9.89 -11.57 -5.28
N ALA A 155 -8.61 -11.29 -5.01
CA ALA A 155 -7.79 -10.44 -5.86
C ALA A 155 -7.59 -11.05 -7.26
N LEU A 156 -7.91 -10.28 -8.29
CA LEU A 156 -7.56 -10.57 -9.68
C LEU A 156 -6.24 -9.87 -10.02
N LEU A 157 -5.35 -10.55 -10.75
CA LEU A 157 -4.08 -9.99 -11.21
C LEU A 157 -4.34 -9.02 -12.37
N ALA A 158 -4.78 -7.81 -12.03
CA ALA A 158 -5.24 -6.77 -12.96
C ALA A 158 -4.13 -6.06 -13.74
N GLY A 159 -2.86 -6.36 -13.45
CA GLY A 159 -1.73 -5.62 -13.97
C GLY A 159 -1.65 -4.21 -13.39
N LEU A 160 -0.97 -3.34 -14.14
CA LEU A 160 -0.79 -1.93 -13.83
C LEU A 160 -0.72 -1.08 -15.09
N ARG A 161 -0.79 0.24 -14.92
CA ARG A 161 -0.34 1.23 -15.90
C ARG A 161 0.97 1.85 -15.41
N GLY A 162 2.05 1.69 -16.16
CA GLY A 162 3.36 2.23 -15.81
C GLY A 162 3.46 3.74 -16.07
N GLN A 163 4.53 4.39 -15.62
CA GLN A 163 4.73 5.84 -15.77
C GLN A 163 4.79 6.28 -17.23
N ASN A 164 5.40 5.45 -18.09
CA ASN A 164 5.52 5.64 -19.53
C ASN A 164 4.21 5.37 -20.31
N SER A 165 3.06 5.28 -19.63
CA SER A 165 1.74 5.05 -20.23
C SER A 165 1.52 3.67 -20.83
N VAL A 166 2.41 2.72 -20.51
CA VAL A 166 2.32 1.32 -20.94
C VAL A 166 1.58 0.50 -19.89
N PHE A 167 0.66 -0.34 -20.34
CA PHE A 167 0.04 -1.37 -19.51
C PHE A 167 0.93 -2.61 -19.44
N ASP A 168 1.09 -3.16 -18.25
CA ASP A 168 1.89 -4.38 -18.06
C ASP A 168 1.29 -5.29 -16.98
N GLY A 169 1.61 -6.57 -17.07
CA GLY A 169 1.38 -7.53 -16.00
C GLY A 169 -0.05 -8.03 -15.83
N LEU A 170 -0.96 -7.85 -16.81
CA LEU A 170 -2.28 -8.49 -16.75
C LEU A 170 -2.16 -10.01 -16.62
N GLY A 171 -2.81 -10.58 -15.62
CA GLY A 171 -2.69 -11.99 -15.24
C GLY A 171 -1.39 -12.35 -14.52
N ILE A 172 -0.46 -11.41 -14.35
CA ILE A 172 0.87 -11.63 -13.76
C ILE A 172 1.02 -10.96 -12.40
N ASN A 173 0.50 -9.74 -12.22
CA ASN A 173 0.55 -9.05 -10.94
C ASN A 173 -0.73 -8.23 -10.67
N ALA A 174 -0.88 -7.80 -9.43
CA ALA A 174 -1.83 -6.77 -9.02
C ALA A 174 -1.13 -5.84 -8.03
N GLY A 175 -1.38 -4.54 -8.15
CA GLY A 175 -1.04 -3.55 -7.13
C GLY A 175 -2.32 -2.89 -6.61
N PHE A 176 -2.34 -2.56 -5.32
CA PHE A 176 -3.43 -1.86 -4.65
C PHE A 176 -2.93 -0.66 -3.90
N TRP A 177 -3.42 0.54 -4.20
CA TRP A 177 -2.92 1.74 -3.53
C TRP A 177 -3.24 1.76 -2.04
N SER A 178 -2.28 2.29 -1.30
CA SER A 178 -2.41 2.78 0.07
C SER A 178 -2.77 4.26 0.09
N SER A 179 -3.50 4.71 1.11
CA SER A 179 -3.68 6.14 1.41
C SER A 179 -2.51 6.75 2.18
N THR A 180 -1.69 5.92 2.83
CA THR A 180 -0.39 6.32 3.38
C THR A 180 0.62 6.35 2.23
N ALA A 181 1.02 7.54 1.77
CA ALA A 181 1.95 7.74 0.66
C ALA A 181 1.59 6.94 -0.62
N THR A 182 2.49 6.88 -1.60
CA THR A 182 2.33 6.06 -2.81
C THR A 182 2.78 4.60 -2.59
N PHE A 183 2.42 4.01 -1.45
CA PHE A 183 2.63 2.58 -1.23
C PHE A 183 1.60 1.74 -1.98
N ASP A 184 1.98 0.58 -2.48
CA ASP A 184 1.07 -0.44 -2.98
C ASP A 184 1.18 -1.75 -2.17
N MET A 185 0.07 -2.48 -2.07
CA MET A 185 0.11 -3.92 -1.82
C MET A 185 0.24 -4.63 -3.16
N ALA A 186 1.32 -5.38 -3.36
CA ALA A 186 1.59 -6.11 -4.60
C ALA A 186 1.38 -7.63 -4.42
N LEU A 187 0.71 -8.25 -5.38
CA LEU A 187 0.55 -9.70 -5.49
C LEU A 187 1.12 -10.16 -6.83
N TRP A 188 1.83 -11.30 -6.85
CA TRP A 188 2.50 -11.81 -8.04
C TRP A 188 2.07 -13.24 -8.37
N TYR A 189 2.13 -13.58 -9.66
CA TYR A 189 1.72 -14.85 -10.24
C TYR A 189 2.45 -16.05 -9.66
N THR A 190 3.74 -15.92 -9.40
CA THR A 190 4.60 -17.03 -8.93
C THR A 190 4.94 -16.97 -7.45
N HIS A 191 4.63 -15.87 -6.76
CA HIS A 191 5.06 -15.65 -5.37
C HIS A 191 3.93 -15.95 -4.39
N SER A 192 4.28 -16.51 -3.24
CA SER A 192 3.36 -16.80 -2.13
C SER A 192 3.42 -15.79 -0.99
N LEU A 193 4.34 -14.82 -1.04
CA LEU A 193 4.53 -13.84 0.02
C LEU A 193 3.78 -12.55 -0.28
N PHE A 194 3.35 -11.86 0.78
CA PHE A 194 2.80 -10.53 0.73
C PHE A 194 3.93 -9.52 0.42
N SER A 195 3.62 -8.45 -0.30
CA SER A 195 4.61 -7.44 -0.69
C SER A 195 3.99 -6.06 -0.57
N LEU A 196 4.72 -5.15 0.07
CA LEU A 196 4.42 -3.73 0.13
C LEU A 196 5.57 -2.97 -0.52
N ASN A 197 5.30 -2.18 -1.55
CA ASN A 197 6.32 -1.42 -2.26
C ASN A 197 5.93 0.05 -2.36
N LEU A 198 6.91 0.91 -2.54
CA LEU A 198 6.66 2.33 -2.83
C LEU A 198 6.83 2.55 -4.33
N TYR A 199 5.88 3.25 -4.94
CA TYR A 199 5.90 3.54 -6.36
C TYR A 199 5.70 5.03 -6.63
N SER A 200 5.92 5.46 -7.87
CA SER A 200 5.53 6.82 -8.25
C SER A 200 4.01 6.95 -8.28
N SER A 201 3.47 8.11 -7.89
CA SER A 201 2.04 8.43 -7.98
C SER A 201 1.49 8.39 -9.43
N GLU A 202 2.37 8.38 -10.43
CA GLU A 202 2.04 8.28 -11.85
C GLU A 202 1.66 6.87 -12.31
N TYR A 203 1.96 5.84 -11.52
CA TYR A 203 1.48 4.48 -11.79
C TYR A 203 -0.05 4.42 -11.68
N GLY A 204 -0.68 3.51 -12.42
CA GLY A 204 -2.08 3.17 -12.27
C GLY A 204 -2.22 1.82 -11.59
N TYR A 205 -2.78 1.81 -10.38
CA TYR A 205 -3.08 0.59 -9.62
C TYR A 205 -4.57 0.49 -9.27
N SER A 206 -4.98 -0.71 -8.85
CA SER A 206 -6.35 -0.97 -8.43
C SER A 206 -6.64 -0.35 -7.06
N ILE A 207 -7.92 -0.14 -6.75
CA ILE A 207 -8.37 0.25 -5.40
C ILE A 207 -9.19 -0.86 -4.76
N ARG A 208 -8.90 -1.13 -3.49
CA ARG A 208 -9.65 -2.04 -2.62
C ARG A 208 -10.08 -1.29 -1.38
N CYS A 209 -11.36 -0.94 -1.31
CA CYS A 209 -11.88 -0.14 -0.20
C CYS A 209 -11.94 -0.97 1.09
N LEU A 210 -11.60 -0.31 2.20
CA LEU A 210 -11.70 -0.84 3.56
C LEU A 210 -12.75 -0.04 4.33
N LYS A 211 -13.60 -0.74 5.10
CA LYS A 211 -14.68 -0.12 5.88
C LYS A 211 -14.11 0.69 7.04
N ASP A 212 -14.68 1.85 7.28
CA ASP A 212 -14.34 2.67 8.45
C ASP A 212 -14.73 1.92 9.74
N GLU A 213 -13.88 2.01 10.76
CA GLU A 213 -14.26 1.54 12.08
C GLU A 213 -15.35 2.46 12.67
N VAL A 214 -16.48 1.88 13.04
CA VAL A 214 -17.54 2.62 13.75
C VAL A 214 -17.04 2.88 15.17
N THR A 215 -16.45 4.05 15.38
CA THR A 215 -16.30 4.58 16.74
C THR A 215 -17.69 4.97 17.20
N THR A 216 -18.24 4.25 18.18
CA THR A 216 -19.46 4.67 18.86
C THR A 216 -19.16 5.94 19.65
N ILE A 217 -19.29 7.10 19.02
CA ILE A 217 -19.18 8.39 19.72
C ILE A 217 -20.52 8.63 20.41
N ASN A 218 -20.62 8.20 21.67
CA ASN A 218 -21.38 9.01 22.60
C ASN A 218 -20.51 10.23 22.90
N ASP A 219 -21.02 11.40 22.53
CA ASP A 219 -20.90 12.68 23.23
C ASP A 219 -20.38 13.87 22.40
N HIS A 220 -21.06 14.99 22.61
CA HIS A 220 -20.80 16.30 22.06
C HIS A 220 -19.42 16.80 22.49
N SER A 221 -18.44 16.82 21.58
CA SER A 221 -17.43 17.89 21.56
C SER A 221 -16.65 17.90 20.24
N ASN A 222 -16.57 19.09 19.65
CA ASN A 222 -15.67 19.41 18.55
C ASN A 222 -14.22 19.28 19.03
N ASN A 223 -13.52 18.24 18.58
CA ASN A 223 -12.10 18.29 18.20
C ASN A 223 -11.71 16.99 17.50
N SER A 224 -11.62 17.04 16.17
CA SER A 224 -10.94 16.00 15.39
C SER A 224 -9.44 16.04 15.71
N SER A 225 -9.01 15.25 16.69
CA SER A 225 -7.64 14.78 16.79
C SER A 225 -7.61 13.32 16.36
N ILE A 226 -7.44 13.07 15.06
CA ILE A 226 -7.01 11.76 14.59
C ILE A 226 -5.57 11.57 15.11
N PRO A 227 -5.26 10.50 15.85
CA PRO A 227 -3.90 10.28 16.35
C PRO A 227 -3.01 9.79 15.20
N GLY A 228 -2.36 10.72 14.51
CA GLY A 228 -1.20 10.44 13.67
C GLY A 228 0.07 10.73 14.47
N THR A 229 1.09 9.89 14.38
CA THR A 229 2.42 10.16 14.96
C THR A 229 3.37 10.68 13.89
N LEU A 230 4.34 11.53 14.27
CA LEU A 230 5.49 11.81 13.41
C LEU A 230 6.18 10.48 13.11
N GLU A 231 6.39 10.17 11.83
CA GLU A 231 6.89 8.85 11.40
C GLU A 231 7.85 8.98 10.22
N LEU A 232 8.91 8.18 10.26
CA LEU A 232 9.84 7.90 9.17
C LEU A 232 9.54 6.50 8.64
N PHE A 233 9.32 6.37 7.33
CA PHE A 233 9.04 5.09 6.67
C PHE A 233 10.31 4.44 6.11
N GLN A 234 10.23 3.13 5.83
CA GLN A 234 11.34 2.41 5.22
C GLN A 234 11.56 2.90 3.79
N ASN A 235 12.78 3.31 3.46
CA ASN A 235 13.17 3.71 2.11
C ASN A 235 12.96 2.57 1.10
N TYR A 236 12.57 2.91 -0.12
CA TYR A 236 12.37 1.95 -1.20
C TYR A 236 12.90 2.48 -2.54
N PRO A 237 13.59 1.66 -3.34
CA PRO A 237 14.00 0.28 -3.01
C PRO A 237 15.00 0.22 -1.84
N ASN A 238 15.09 -0.92 -1.16
CA ASN A 238 16.13 -1.20 -0.15
C ASN A 238 16.42 -2.72 -0.15
N PRO A 239 17.58 -3.18 -0.67
CA PRO A 239 18.71 -2.39 -1.15
C PRO A 239 18.43 -1.58 -2.42
N PHE A 240 19.22 -0.54 -2.72
CA PHE A 240 19.05 0.34 -3.88
C PHE A 240 20.32 0.63 -4.67
N ASN A 241 20.18 1.02 -5.95
CA ASN A 241 21.25 1.46 -6.84
C ASN A 241 20.73 2.37 -7.98
N PRO A 242 21.21 3.62 -8.17
CA PRO A 242 21.91 4.44 -7.20
C PRO A 242 20.95 5.22 -6.28
N SER A 243 19.64 5.21 -6.57
CA SER A 243 18.65 6.06 -5.91
C SER A 243 17.57 5.28 -5.15
N THR A 244 17.05 5.90 -4.09
CA THR A 244 15.91 5.42 -3.29
C THR A 244 15.00 6.59 -2.91
N VAL A 245 13.76 6.31 -2.54
CA VAL A 245 12.83 7.31 -2.01
C VAL A 245 12.64 7.07 -0.51
N ILE A 246 12.71 8.15 0.27
CA ILE A 246 12.45 8.15 1.72
C ILE A 246 11.18 8.94 1.98
N CYS A 247 10.18 8.29 2.57
CA CYS A 247 8.92 8.93 2.97
C CYS A 247 8.89 9.22 4.46
N TYR A 248 8.27 10.33 4.86
CA TYR A 248 8.04 10.68 6.26
C TYR A 248 6.75 11.50 6.43
N GLN A 249 6.12 11.42 7.60
CA GLN A 249 4.87 12.09 7.95
C GLN A 249 5.07 13.12 9.04
N VAL A 250 4.46 14.31 8.88
CA VAL A 250 4.54 15.44 9.81
C VAL A 250 3.14 15.76 10.36
N LEU A 251 3.00 15.91 11.68
CA LEU A 251 1.72 16.11 12.38
C LEU A 251 1.30 17.59 12.55
N GLY A 252 2.24 18.52 12.42
CA GLY A 252 2.09 19.93 12.76
C GLY A 252 3.15 20.76 12.03
N ASN A 253 2.98 22.07 11.92
CA ASN A 253 4.06 22.94 11.41
C ASN A 253 5.31 22.74 12.28
N SER A 254 6.29 22.00 11.74
CA SER A 254 7.43 21.49 12.50
C SER A 254 8.71 21.65 11.70
N PHE A 255 9.80 21.94 12.39
CA PHE A 255 11.12 21.95 11.77
C PHE A 255 11.62 20.52 11.65
N ILE A 256 11.81 20.06 10.42
CA ILE A 256 12.21 18.68 10.10
C ILE A 256 13.65 18.68 9.62
N THR A 257 14.46 17.79 10.21
CA THR A 257 15.74 17.39 9.63
C THR A 257 15.73 15.92 9.25
N LEU A 258 16.11 15.62 8.02
CA LEU A 258 16.30 14.26 7.52
C LEU A 258 17.73 14.11 7.04
N THR A 259 18.53 13.33 7.76
CA THR A 259 19.98 13.24 7.58
C THR A 259 20.41 11.80 7.38
N ILE A 260 21.35 11.59 6.46
CA ILE A 260 21.99 10.31 6.16
C ILE A 260 23.30 10.19 6.93
N TYR A 261 23.55 9.01 7.51
CA TYR A 261 24.74 8.66 8.28
C TYR A 261 25.40 7.38 7.77
N ASP A 262 26.72 7.29 7.91
CA ASP A 262 27.46 6.04 7.72
C ASP A 262 27.34 5.09 8.94
N MET A 263 27.98 3.92 8.88
CA MET A 263 27.95 2.94 9.98
C MET A 263 28.67 3.39 11.26
N LEU A 264 29.52 4.42 11.18
CA LEU A 264 30.23 5.01 12.32
C LEU A 264 29.43 6.18 12.93
N GLY A 265 28.31 6.57 12.31
CA GLY A 265 27.49 7.70 12.74
C GLY A 265 27.98 9.05 12.23
N ASN A 266 28.90 9.08 11.25
CA ASN A 266 29.28 10.33 10.61
C ASN A 266 28.17 10.79 9.67
N GLU A 267 27.85 12.08 9.68
CA GLU A 267 26.91 12.67 8.73
C GLU A 267 27.49 12.63 7.31
N VAL A 268 26.69 12.08 6.39
CA VAL A 268 27.02 11.97 4.97
C VAL A 268 26.39 13.11 4.18
N THR A 269 25.09 13.33 4.36
CA THR A 269 24.32 14.40 3.71
C THR A 269 23.02 14.66 4.45
N THR A 270 22.51 15.88 4.40
CA THR A 270 21.18 16.24 4.90
C THR A 270 20.26 16.49 3.71
N LEU A 271 19.13 15.77 3.66
CA LEU A 271 18.16 15.81 2.55
C LEU A 271 17.04 16.84 2.77
N VAL A 272 16.69 17.07 4.03
CA VAL A 272 15.64 18.02 4.44
C VAL A 272 16.14 18.75 5.67
N ASN A 273 15.98 20.08 5.68
CA ASN A 273 16.37 20.94 6.80
C ASN A 273 15.52 22.21 6.80
N GLU A 274 14.21 22.07 7.00
CA GLU A 274 13.27 23.17 6.85
C GLU A 274 11.98 22.96 7.66
N VAL A 275 11.17 24.02 7.78
CA VAL A 275 9.82 23.92 8.35
C VAL A 275 8.89 23.27 7.34
N LYS A 276 8.23 22.17 7.72
CA LYS A 276 7.21 21.50 6.93
C LYS A 276 5.83 21.66 7.58
N PRO A 277 4.77 21.97 6.82
CA PRO A 277 3.41 21.85 7.30
C PRO A 277 3.01 20.38 7.54
N PRO A 278 1.86 20.11 8.19
CA PRO A 278 1.36 18.75 8.31
C PRO A 278 1.19 18.10 6.93
N GLY A 279 1.62 16.85 6.79
CA GLY A 279 1.55 16.12 5.53
C GLY A 279 2.53 14.97 5.45
N ILE A 280 2.39 14.16 4.40
CA ILE A 280 3.34 13.12 4.02
C ILE A 280 4.25 13.70 2.94
N TYR A 281 5.55 13.45 3.08
CA TYR A 281 6.57 13.96 2.19
C TYR A 281 7.43 12.82 1.67
N GLU A 282 7.87 12.98 0.43
CA GLU A 282 8.81 12.09 -0.22
C GLU A 282 10.08 12.86 -0.56
N VAL A 283 11.24 12.26 -0.33
CA VAL A 283 12.52 12.79 -0.80
C VAL A 283 13.30 11.69 -1.51
N THR A 284 13.77 11.99 -2.71
CA THR A 284 14.66 11.10 -3.45
C THR A 284 16.09 11.30 -2.95
N PHE A 285 16.74 10.20 -2.60
CA PHE A 285 18.16 10.16 -2.26
C PHE A 285 18.93 9.43 -3.36
N ASP A 286 19.90 10.10 -3.98
CA ASP A 286 20.86 9.51 -4.92
C ASP A 286 22.24 9.39 -4.27
N ALA A 287 22.72 8.16 -4.13
CA ALA A 287 24.03 7.83 -3.55
C ALA A 287 25.23 8.38 -4.34
N GLN A 288 25.00 8.89 -5.56
CA GLN A 288 26.01 9.52 -6.41
C GLN A 288 26.04 11.05 -6.27
N GLN A 289 24.99 11.67 -5.73
CA GLN A 289 24.86 13.12 -5.60
C GLN A 289 24.71 13.55 -4.14
N THR A 290 25.76 13.33 -3.34
CA THR A 290 25.83 13.85 -1.97
C THR A 290 26.30 15.32 -1.97
N THR A 291 25.93 16.08 -0.93
CA THR A 291 26.31 17.50 -0.78
C THR A 291 27.82 17.75 -0.84
N ASN A 292 28.64 16.74 -0.51
CA ASN A 292 30.09 16.82 -0.53
C ASN A 292 30.72 16.21 -1.80
N HIS A 293 29.91 15.89 -2.83
CA HIS A 293 30.32 15.17 -4.05
C HIS A 293 31.02 13.82 -3.75
N GLN A 294 30.74 13.24 -2.59
CA GLN A 294 31.28 11.95 -2.18
C GLN A 294 30.43 10.84 -2.79
N LEU A 295 31.06 10.02 -3.62
CA LEU A 295 30.46 8.78 -4.13
C LEU A 295 30.38 7.75 -3.00
N LEU A 296 29.17 7.35 -2.62
CA LEU A 296 29.00 6.33 -1.60
C LEU A 296 29.30 4.94 -2.16
N THR A 297 29.92 4.09 -1.34
CA THR A 297 30.20 2.68 -1.68
C THR A 297 29.05 1.79 -1.27
N SER A 298 28.96 0.59 -1.85
CA SER A 298 28.04 -0.46 -1.38
C SER A 298 28.22 -0.69 0.12
N GLY A 299 27.12 -0.83 0.85
CA GLY A 299 27.18 -0.97 2.31
C GLY A 299 25.90 -0.56 3.01
N VAL A 300 25.93 -0.64 4.33
CA VAL A 300 24.83 -0.24 5.20
C VAL A 300 25.00 1.23 5.58
N TYR A 301 23.90 1.97 5.52
CA TYR A 301 23.79 3.36 5.96
C TYR A 301 22.54 3.53 6.81
N PHE A 302 22.46 4.65 7.51
CA PHE A 302 21.30 5.00 8.32
C PHE A 302 20.74 6.34 7.88
N TYR A 303 19.43 6.52 8.01
CA TYR A 303 18.79 7.80 7.83
C TYR A 303 17.90 8.09 9.02
N GLN A 304 17.96 9.34 9.48
CA GLN A 304 17.33 9.77 10.71
C GLN A 304 16.43 10.98 10.45
N LEU A 305 15.18 10.86 10.86
CA LEU A 305 14.22 11.96 10.93
C LEU A 305 14.23 12.53 12.34
N ARG A 306 14.32 13.85 12.45
CA ARG A 306 14.27 14.57 13.72
C ARG A 306 13.34 15.77 13.63
N SER A 307 12.58 15.98 14.72
CA SER A 307 11.76 17.17 14.97
C SER A 307 11.69 17.40 16.47
N GLY A 308 12.30 18.48 16.97
CA GLY A 308 12.40 18.73 18.41
C GLY A 308 13.04 17.56 19.16
N SER A 309 12.31 16.95 20.10
CA SER A 309 12.75 15.78 20.86
C SER A 309 12.50 14.43 20.17
N PHE A 310 11.73 14.41 19.08
CA PHE A 310 11.48 13.19 18.32
C PHE A 310 12.70 12.84 17.46
N VAL A 311 13.09 11.56 17.50
CA VAL A 311 14.14 11.00 16.65
C VAL A 311 13.71 9.58 16.23
N GLN A 312 13.67 9.32 14.93
CA GLN A 312 13.48 7.97 14.39
C GLN A 312 14.58 7.70 13.36
N THR A 313 15.20 6.53 13.47
CA THR A 313 16.29 6.11 12.57
C THR A 313 15.91 4.81 11.90
N LYS A 314 16.19 4.70 10.60
CA LYS A 314 16.06 3.46 9.84
C LYS A 314 17.33 3.17 9.06
N LYS A 315 17.47 1.91 8.66
CA LYS A 315 18.63 1.36 7.95
C LYS A 315 18.34 1.26 6.46
N MET A 316 19.31 1.60 5.62
CA MET A 316 19.29 1.39 4.18
C MET A 316 20.56 0.68 3.70
N ILE A 317 20.49 0.03 2.54
CA ILE A 317 21.57 -0.74 1.94
C ILE A 317 21.79 -0.25 0.52
N ILE A 318 23.01 0.19 0.22
CA ILE A 318 23.42 0.61 -1.13
C ILE A 318 24.06 -0.60 -1.83
N LEU A 319 23.66 -0.85 -3.07
CA LEU A 319 24.32 -1.75 -4.01
C LEU A 319 24.95 -0.90 -5.12
N LYS A 320 26.17 -1.24 -5.52
CA LYS A 320 26.80 -0.77 -6.75
C LYS A 320 27.07 -1.96 -7.65
#